data_AF-A0A6B0HHB4-F1
#
_entry.id   AF-A0A6B0HHB4-F1
#
_cell.length_a   1.000
_cell.length_b   1.000
_cell.length_c   1.000
_cell.angle_alpha   90.00
_cell.angle_beta   90.00
_cell.angle_gamma   90.00
#
_symmetry.space_group_name_H-M   'P 1'
#
loop_
_entity.id
_entity.type
_entity.pdbx_description
1 polymer ?
#
loop_
_entity_poly.entity_id
_entity_poly.type
_entity_poly.pdbx_seq_one_letter_code
_entity_poly.pdbx_strand_id
1 'polypeptide(L)'
;MSQLDAVDALLQEWREKADELEDQPQEIKQQQDSFYKGSWDAARERAEPELKRKAVQDCIDDLEESTTTDEFIESLADWRKEADELDKRILDSNEWFRKSTRRFQLESCIEEFEETFPDDNFKECFRCGSLQEPISDKRRSEGFRWECVECGH
;
A
#
# COMPACT_ATOMS: atom_id res chain seq x y z
N MET A 1 -19.27 -15.07 0.74
CA MET A 1 -19.16 -13.67 0.30
C MET A 1 -18.65 -13.67 -1.12
N SER A 2 -19.15 -12.76 -1.95
CA SER A 2 -18.55 -12.51 -3.26
C SER A 2 -17.20 -11.80 -3.07
N GLN A 3 -16.30 -11.88 -4.05
CA GLN A 3 -15.01 -11.18 -3.99
C GLN A 3 -15.18 -9.67 -3.92
N LEU A 4 -16.19 -9.15 -4.63
CA LEU A 4 -16.58 -7.75 -4.57
C LEU A 4 -17.06 -7.36 -3.17
N ASP A 5 -17.85 -8.21 -2.50
CA ASP A 5 -18.29 -7.93 -1.13
C ASP A 5 -17.11 -7.84 -0.14
N ALA A 6 -16.05 -8.62 -0.38
CA ALA A 6 -14.85 -8.63 0.45
C ALA A 6 -13.99 -7.36 0.21
N VAL A 7 -13.82 -6.97 -1.05
CA VAL A 7 -13.15 -5.71 -1.41
C VAL A 7 -13.94 -4.50 -0.90
N ASP A 8 -15.27 -4.51 -1.01
CA ASP A 8 -16.12 -3.44 -0.49
C ASP A 8 -15.99 -3.27 1.03
N ALA A 9 -15.86 -4.38 1.77
CA ALA A 9 -15.62 -4.36 3.21
C ALA A 9 -14.24 -3.77 3.53
N LEU A 10 -13.19 -4.20 2.82
CA LEU A 10 -11.84 -3.67 2.97
C LEU A 10 -11.77 -2.17 2.66
N LEU A 11 -12.42 -1.73 1.58
CA LEU A 11 -12.54 -0.32 1.22
C LEU A 11 -13.20 0.49 2.33
N GLN A 12 -14.24 -0.06 2.97
CA GLN A 12 -14.88 0.61 4.10
C GLN A 12 -13.94 0.74 5.30
N GLU A 13 -13.19 -0.31 5.64
CA GLU A 13 -12.19 -0.27 6.72
C GLU A 13 -11.08 0.74 6.42
N TRP A 14 -10.61 0.81 5.17
CA TRP A 14 -9.60 1.78 4.76
C TRP A 14 -10.11 3.21 4.80
N ARG A 15 -11.37 3.47 4.43
CA ARG A 15 -11.98 4.79 4.57
C ARG A 15 -12.04 5.22 6.03
N GLU A 16 -12.43 4.31 6.93
CA GLU A 16 -12.44 4.57 8.37
C GLU A 16 -11.01 4.87 8.89
N LYS A 17 -10.01 4.10 8.45
CA LYS A 17 -8.59 4.35 8.77
C LYS A 17 -8.10 5.70 8.24
N ALA A 18 -8.51 6.09 7.03
CA ALA A 18 -8.15 7.38 6.44
C ALA A 18 -8.80 8.56 7.18
N ASP A 19 -10.06 8.41 7.61
CA ASP A 19 -10.78 9.40 8.41
C ASP A 19 -10.15 9.55 9.81
N GLU A 20 -9.78 8.44 10.46
CA GLU A 20 -9.06 8.47 11.75
C GLU A 20 -7.72 9.21 11.66
N LEU A 21 -7.05 9.17 10.52
CA LEU A 21 -5.76 9.84 10.29
C LEU A 21 -5.91 11.33 9.97
N GLU A 22 -7.10 11.80 9.58
CA GLU A 22 -7.33 13.20 9.15
C GLU A 22 -7.06 14.22 10.27
N ASP A 23 -7.58 13.97 11.47
CA ASP A 23 -7.50 14.92 12.58
C ASP A 23 -6.22 14.77 13.42
N GLN A 24 -5.52 13.63 13.31
CA GLN A 24 -4.32 13.33 14.09
C GLN A 24 -3.20 14.38 13.99
N PRO A 25 -2.85 14.97 12.83
CA PRO A 25 -1.84 16.02 12.74
C PRO A 25 -2.11 17.20 13.68
N GLN A 26 -3.39 17.57 13.82
CA GLN A 26 -3.81 18.68 14.65
C GLN A 26 -3.84 18.30 16.13
N GLU A 27 -4.27 17.09 16.47
CA GLU A 27 -4.21 16.56 17.82
C GLU A 27 -2.76 16.48 18.34
N ILE A 28 -1.86 15.90 17.54
CA ILE A 28 -0.42 15.84 17.84
C ILE A 28 0.13 17.25 18.08
N LYS A 29 -0.21 18.21 17.21
CA LYS A 29 0.23 19.61 17.35
C LYS A 29 -0.26 20.29 18.63
N GLN A 30 -1.41 19.88 19.17
CA GLN A 30 -1.95 20.39 20.43
C GLN A 30 -1.28 19.75 21.65
N GLN A 31 -0.92 18.47 21.55
CA GLN A 31 -0.24 17.72 22.61
C GLN A 31 1.27 18.02 22.70
N GLN A 32 1.89 18.50 21.62
CA GLN A 32 3.31 18.83 21.58
C GLN A 32 3.67 20.01 22.50
N ASP A 33 4.67 19.78 23.36
CA ASP A 33 5.27 20.80 24.20
C ASP A 33 5.81 21.98 23.38
N SER A 34 5.67 23.20 23.93
CA SER A 34 6.06 24.43 23.25
C SER A 34 7.55 24.48 22.85
N PHE A 35 8.43 23.84 23.64
CA PHE A 35 9.85 23.71 23.34
C PHE A 35 10.16 22.68 22.26
N TYR A 36 9.37 21.61 22.17
CA TYR A 36 9.57 20.52 21.21
C TYR A 36 8.99 20.84 19.82
N LYS A 37 7.93 21.66 19.77
CA LYS A 37 7.16 22.01 18.57
C LYS A 37 7.98 22.57 17.40
N GLY A 38 9.14 23.17 17.68
CA GLY A 38 10.06 23.72 16.67
C GLY A 38 11.10 22.73 16.13
N SER A 39 11.16 21.51 16.66
CA SER A 39 12.10 20.49 16.21
C SER A 39 11.67 19.85 14.89
N TRP A 40 12.64 19.27 14.17
CA TRP A 40 12.37 18.49 12.96
C TRP A 40 11.57 17.22 13.26
N ASP A 41 11.82 16.58 14.41
CA ASP A 41 11.10 15.37 14.83
C ASP A 41 9.63 15.69 15.12
N ALA A 42 9.34 16.79 15.81
CA ALA A 42 7.97 17.26 16.01
C ALA A 42 7.25 17.61 14.70
N ALA A 43 7.98 18.07 13.68
CA ALA A 43 7.41 18.30 12.35
C ALA A 43 7.10 17.00 11.61
N ARG A 44 7.94 15.96 11.78
CA ARG A 44 7.72 14.63 11.20
C ARG A 44 6.53 13.94 11.84
N GLU A 45 6.42 13.94 13.15
CA GLU A 45 5.26 13.38 13.87
C GLU A 45 3.94 13.98 13.38
N ARG A 46 3.90 15.29 13.11
CA ARG A 46 2.71 15.95 12.59
C ARG A 46 2.43 15.59 11.12
N ALA A 47 3.46 15.31 10.34
CA ALA A 47 3.34 14.99 8.91
C ALA A 47 3.07 13.50 8.65
N GLU A 48 3.44 12.62 9.59
CA GLU A 48 3.31 11.17 9.42
C GLU A 48 1.86 10.71 9.16
N PRO A 49 0.84 11.18 9.91
CA PRO A 49 -0.54 10.76 9.65
C PRO A 49 -1.04 11.18 8.27
N GLU A 50 -0.67 12.38 7.81
CA GLU A 50 -1.04 12.86 6.47
C GLU A 50 -0.40 12.02 5.36
N LEU A 51 0.86 11.62 5.54
CA LEU A 51 1.56 10.73 4.60
C LEU A 51 0.94 9.34 4.55
N LYS A 52 0.56 8.78 5.72
CA LYS A 52 -0.14 7.50 5.80
C LYS A 52 -1.51 7.59 5.15
N ARG A 53 -2.31 8.59 5.51
CA ARG A 53 -3.65 8.83 4.95
C ARG A 53 -3.59 8.88 3.43
N LYS A 54 -2.63 9.63 2.89
CA LYS A 54 -2.46 9.72 1.44
C LYS A 54 -2.16 8.36 0.80
N ALA A 55 -1.28 7.55 1.39
CA ALA A 55 -0.99 6.22 0.86
C ALA A 55 -2.21 5.29 0.89
N VAL A 56 -3.00 5.34 1.98
CA VAL A 56 -4.27 4.59 2.06
C VAL A 56 -5.27 5.09 1.02
N GLN A 57 -5.40 6.41 0.83
CA GLN A 57 -6.30 6.98 -0.16
C GLN A 57 -5.91 6.58 -1.58
N ASP A 58 -4.62 6.62 -1.92
CA ASP A 58 -4.14 6.16 -3.23
C ASP A 58 -4.56 4.68 -3.47
N CYS A 59 -4.48 3.81 -2.44
CA CYS A 59 -4.93 2.41 -2.56
C CYS A 59 -6.46 2.28 -2.69
N ILE A 60 -7.22 3.11 -1.97
CA ILE A 60 -8.69 3.17 -2.09
C ILE A 60 -9.07 3.55 -3.52
N ASP A 61 -8.48 4.62 -4.05
CA ASP A 61 -8.78 5.15 -5.37
C ASP A 61 -8.50 4.09 -6.46
N ASP A 62 -7.35 3.39 -6.38
CA ASP A 62 -6.99 2.32 -7.32
C ASP A 62 -7.99 1.15 -7.31
N LEU A 63 -8.51 0.76 -6.14
CA LEU A 63 -9.52 -0.30 -6.03
C LEU A 63 -10.92 0.18 -6.43
N GLU A 64 -11.28 1.43 -6.18
CA GLU A 64 -12.57 1.99 -6.62
C GLU A 64 -12.66 2.13 -8.15
N GLU A 65 -11.52 2.37 -8.81
CA GLU A 65 -11.42 2.38 -10.27
C GLU A 65 -11.48 0.98 -10.89
N SER A 66 -11.19 -0.06 -10.09
CA SER A 66 -11.16 -1.45 -10.51
C SER A 66 -12.55 -2.11 -10.39
N THR A 67 -12.97 -2.80 -11.45
CA THR A 67 -14.31 -3.42 -11.55
C THR A 67 -14.26 -4.93 -11.71
N THR A 68 -13.09 -5.50 -11.97
CA THR A 68 -12.87 -6.92 -12.22
C THR A 68 -11.74 -7.49 -11.37
N THR A 69 -11.77 -8.81 -11.17
CA THR A 69 -10.72 -9.54 -10.45
C THR A 69 -9.32 -9.31 -11.05
N ASP A 70 -9.21 -9.28 -12.38
CA ASP A 70 -7.92 -9.05 -13.05
C ASP A 70 -7.40 -7.61 -12.82
N GLU A 71 -8.29 -6.60 -12.78
CA GLU A 71 -7.93 -5.21 -12.47
C GLU A 71 -7.44 -5.08 -11.02
N PHE A 72 -8.11 -5.72 -10.05
CA PHE A 72 -7.62 -5.71 -8.67
C PHE A 72 -6.23 -6.37 -8.52
N ILE A 73 -5.98 -7.45 -9.26
CA ILE A 73 -4.68 -8.12 -9.29
C ILE A 73 -3.62 -7.23 -9.95
N GLU A 74 -4.00 -6.43 -10.94
CA GLU A 74 -3.13 -5.44 -11.57
C GLU A 74 -2.74 -4.34 -10.58
N SER A 75 -3.69 -3.77 -9.84
CA SER A 75 -3.41 -2.79 -8.77
C SER A 75 -2.43 -3.36 -7.73
N LEU A 76 -2.65 -4.59 -7.28
CA LEU A 76 -1.73 -5.28 -6.36
C LEU A 76 -0.30 -5.37 -6.93
N ALA A 77 -0.18 -5.71 -8.21
CA ALA A 77 1.11 -5.83 -8.89
C ALA A 77 1.85 -4.49 -8.99
N ASP A 78 1.11 -3.41 -9.20
CA ASP A 78 1.66 -2.05 -9.26
C ASP A 78 2.05 -1.53 -7.88
N TRP A 79 1.25 -1.78 -6.84
CA TRP A 79 1.61 -1.44 -5.46
C TRP A 79 2.90 -2.11 -5.01
N ARG A 80 3.05 -3.41 -5.29
CA ARG A 80 4.28 -4.16 -4.96
C ARG A 80 5.51 -3.58 -5.66
N LYS A 81 5.37 -3.23 -6.94
CA LYS A 81 6.43 -2.54 -7.70
C LYS A 81 6.74 -1.16 -7.11
N GLU A 82 5.74 -0.39 -6.73
CA GLU A 82 5.95 0.90 -6.08
C GLU A 82 6.69 0.74 -4.75
N ALA A 83 6.29 -0.22 -3.91
CA ALA A 83 6.96 -0.50 -2.63
C ALA A 83 8.45 -0.82 -2.82
N ASP A 84 8.78 -1.68 -3.79
CA ASP A 84 10.16 -1.99 -4.19
C ASP A 84 10.93 -0.74 -4.66
N GLU A 85 10.28 0.15 -5.40
CA GLU A 85 10.90 1.39 -5.86
C GLU A 85 11.15 2.38 -4.71
N LEU A 86 10.30 2.37 -3.69
CA LEU A 86 10.44 3.17 -2.48
C LEU A 86 11.52 2.63 -1.52
N ASP A 87 11.86 1.33 -1.56
CA ASP A 87 12.93 0.73 -0.74
C ASP A 87 14.35 1.13 -1.15
N LYS A 88 14.52 1.78 -2.30
CA LYS A 88 15.83 2.25 -2.77
C LYS A 88 16.51 3.15 -1.73
N ARG A 89 17.83 3.00 -1.60
CA ARG A 89 18.65 3.75 -0.63
C ARG A 89 18.57 5.26 -0.87
N ILE A 90 18.09 6.00 0.14
CA ILE A 90 17.98 7.47 0.12
C ILE A 90 18.90 8.06 1.19
N LEU A 91 19.68 9.08 0.82
CA LEU A 91 20.63 9.76 1.72
C LEU A 91 20.02 10.99 2.41
N ASP A 92 19.00 11.61 1.82
CA ASP A 92 18.29 12.73 2.43
C ASP A 92 17.30 12.23 3.48
N SER A 93 17.41 12.72 4.72
CA SER A 93 16.62 12.21 5.84
C SER A 93 15.12 12.52 5.74
N ASN A 94 14.74 13.63 5.08
CA ASN A 94 13.34 13.99 4.92
C ASN A 94 12.68 13.27 3.75
N GLU A 95 13.41 13.12 2.64
CA GLU A 95 12.99 12.28 1.52
C GLU A 95 12.88 10.82 1.98
N TRP A 96 13.86 10.33 2.75
CA TRP A 96 13.83 9.00 3.33
C TRP A 96 12.58 8.83 4.21
N PHE A 97 12.32 9.74 5.14
CA PHE A 97 11.12 9.68 6.00
C PHE A 97 9.82 9.62 5.18
N ARG A 98 9.68 10.48 4.17
CA ARG A 98 8.47 10.49 3.33
C ARG A 98 8.28 9.18 2.58
N LYS A 99 9.35 8.67 1.95
CA LYS A 99 9.27 7.43 1.17
C LYS A 99 9.14 6.20 2.04
N SER A 100 9.82 6.14 3.20
CA SER A 100 9.69 5.03 4.13
C SER A 100 8.29 4.97 4.73
N THR A 101 7.73 6.10 5.17
CA THR A 101 6.36 6.14 5.71
C THR A 101 5.35 5.72 4.66
N ARG A 102 5.47 6.21 3.42
CA ARG A 102 4.60 5.78 2.30
C ARG A 102 4.76 4.29 2.02
N ARG A 103 6.00 3.78 1.95
CA ARG A 103 6.29 2.37 1.70
C ARG A 103 5.65 1.47 2.76
N PHE A 104 5.88 1.74 4.03
CA PHE A 104 5.32 0.93 5.11
C PHE A 104 3.79 0.93 5.11
N GLN A 105 3.17 2.07 4.77
CA GLN A 105 1.72 2.12 4.67
C GLN A 105 1.19 1.36 3.45
N LEU A 106 1.91 1.43 2.32
CA LEU A 106 1.58 0.68 1.11
C LEU A 106 1.76 -0.83 1.32
N GLU A 107 2.83 -1.27 2.00
CA GLU A 107 3.04 -2.66 2.43
C GLU A 107 1.88 -3.16 3.30
N SER A 108 1.39 -2.33 4.24
CA SER A 108 0.20 -2.65 5.04
C SER A 108 -1.06 -2.81 4.17
N CYS A 109 -1.26 -1.97 3.15
CA CYS A 109 -2.39 -2.12 2.23
C CYS A 109 -2.28 -3.40 1.37
N ILE A 110 -1.06 -3.75 0.91
CA ILE A 110 -0.78 -4.99 0.18
C ILE A 110 -1.14 -6.20 1.04
N GLU A 111 -0.65 -6.26 2.28
CA GLU A 111 -0.92 -7.36 3.22
C GLU A 111 -2.42 -7.51 3.51
N GLU A 112 -3.11 -6.41 3.87
CA GLU A 112 -4.54 -6.41 4.16
C GLU A 112 -5.38 -6.82 2.93
N PHE A 113 -4.97 -6.41 1.73
CA PHE A 113 -5.61 -6.80 0.49
C PHE A 113 -5.42 -8.30 0.20
N GLU A 114 -4.20 -8.82 0.34
CA GLU A 114 -3.89 -10.25 0.12
C GLU A 114 -4.61 -11.16 1.11
N GLU A 115 -4.80 -10.74 2.37
CA GLU A 115 -5.61 -11.48 3.34
C GLU A 115 -7.10 -11.54 2.93
N THR A 116 -7.57 -10.49 2.27
CA THR A 116 -8.95 -10.38 1.78
C THR A 116 -9.17 -11.14 0.47
N PHE A 117 -8.11 -11.31 -0.33
CA PHE A 117 -8.16 -11.94 -1.64
C PHE A 117 -7.75 -13.42 -1.56
N PRO A 118 -8.69 -14.38 -1.74
CA PRO A 118 -8.37 -15.80 -1.55
C PRO A 118 -7.32 -16.32 -2.54
N ASP A 119 -6.46 -17.23 -2.05
CA ASP A 119 -5.38 -17.89 -2.80
C ASP A 119 -5.81 -18.48 -4.15
N ASP A 120 -7.08 -18.89 -4.29
CA ASP A 120 -7.66 -19.42 -5.53
C ASP A 120 -7.60 -18.44 -6.72
N ASN A 121 -7.41 -17.15 -6.45
CA ASN A 121 -7.24 -16.11 -7.48
C ASN A 121 -5.80 -16.04 -8.02
N PHE A 122 -4.85 -16.64 -7.30
CA PHE A 122 -3.45 -16.66 -7.66
C PHE A 122 -3.15 -17.94 -8.44
N LYS A 123 -2.26 -17.85 -9.42
CA LYS A 123 -1.88 -19.02 -10.20
C LYS A 123 -0.89 -19.87 -9.43
N GLU A 124 -1.06 -21.19 -9.42
CA GLU A 124 -0.03 -22.08 -8.91
C GLU A 124 1.09 -22.28 -9.94
N CYS A 125 2.32 -22.29 -9.46
CA CYS A 125 3.49 -22.63 -10.26
C CYS A 125 3.45 -24.11 -10.64
N PHE A 126 3.41 -24.40 -11.93
CA PHE A 126 3.38 -25.79 -12.43
C PHE A 126 4.59 -26.64 -12.01
N ARG A 127 5.70 -26.03 -11.58
CA ARG A 127 6.94 -26.73 -11.22
C ARG A 127 7.02 -27.10 -9.75
N CYS A 128 6.66 -26.19 -8.85
CA CYS A 128 6.84 -26.36 -7.41
C CYS A 128 5.52 -26.34 -6.62
N GLY A 129 4.40 -26.00 -7.26
CA GLY A 129 3.10 -25.88 -6.60
C GLY A 129 2.93 -24.63 -5.73
N SER A 130 3.95 -23.77 -5.64
CA SER A 130 3.85 -22.49 -4.91
C SER A 130 2.94 -21.52 -5.65
N LEU A 131 2.23 -20.66 -4.91
CA LEU A 131 1.48 -19.55 -5.51
C LEU A 131 2.44 -18.62 -6.26
N GLN A 132 2.03 -18.23 -7.46
CA GLN A 132 2.67 -17.22 -8.27
C GLN A 132 2.14 -15.86 -7.86
N GLU A 133 3.03 -14.90 -7.94
CA GLU A 133 2.77 -13.53 -7.60
C GLU A 133 2.55 -12.70 -8.86
N PRO A 134 1.56 -11.79 -8.87
CA PRO A 134 1.37 -10.86 -9.96
C PRO A 134 2.45 -9.77 -9.88
N ILE A 135 3.15 -9.55 -10.98
CA ILE A 135 4.23 -8.56 -11.10
C ILE A 135 3.91 -7.67 -12.31
N SER A 136 3.97 -6.36 -12.12
CA SER A 136 3.75 -5.35 -13.17
C SER A 136 4.63 -5.63 -14.41
N ASP A 137 4.03 -5.78 -15.59
CA ASP A 137 4.75 -6.16 -16.82
C ASP A 137 5.39 -4.92 -17.48
N LYS A 138 6.70 -4.75 -17.26
CA LYS A 138 7.50 -3.65 -17.83
C LYS A 138 7.49 -3.58 -19.37
N ARG A 139 6.99 -4.60 -20.09
CA ARG A 139 6.91 -4.61 -21.56
C ARG A 139 5.63 -3.96 -22.10
N ARG A 140 4.63 -3.74 -21.25
CA ARG A 140 3.34 -3.15 -21.60
C ARG A 140 3.09 -1.92 -20.74
N SER A 141 2.20 -1.04 -21.20
CA SER A 141 1.74 0.11 -20.41
C SER A 141 0.76 -0.29 -19.31
N GLU A 142 0.05 -1.40 -19.52
CA GLU A 142 -0.97 -2.00 -18.65
C GLU A 142 -0.80 -3.52 -18.68
N GLY A 143 -1.10 -4.16 -17.56
CA GLY A 143 -1.11 -5.59 -17.33
C GLY A 143 0.02 -6.10 -16.44
N PHE A 144 -0.18 -7.29 -15.92
CA PHE A 144 0.76 -7.99 -15.04
C PHE A 144 1.16 -9.35 -15.62
N ARG A 145 2.26 -9.90 -15.12
CA ARG A 145 2.70 -11.27 -15.37
C ARG A 145 2.70 -12.05 -14.06
N TRP A 146 2.42 -13.33 -14.15
CA TRP A 146 2.56 -14.25 -13.02
C TRP A 146 4.01 -14.72 -12.93
N GLU A 147 4.62 -14.57 -11.76
CA GLU A 147 6.00 -14.98 -11.49
C GLU A 147 6.04 -15.84 -10.23
N CYS A 148 6.72 -16.98 -10.31
CA CYS A 148 6.98 -17.82 -9.15
C CYS A 148 8.27 -17.35 -8.47
N VAL A 149 8.15 -16.74 -7.30
CA VAL A 149 9.30 -16.25 -6.51
C VAL A 149 10.26 -17.39 -6.16
N GLU A 150 9.73 -18.58 -5.85
CA GLU A 150 10.53 -19.77 -5.51
C GLU A 150 11.35 -20.32 -6.69
N CYS A 151 10.84 -20.19 -7.92
CA CYS A 151 11.48 -20.73 -9.12
C CYS A 151 12.21 -19.68 -9.97
N GLY A 152 11.99 -18.38 -9.71
CA GLY A 152 12.47 -17.26 -10.53
C GLY A 152 11.92 -17.26 -11.95
N HIS A 153 10.70 -17.77 -12.16
CA HIS A 153 10.09 -18.03 -13.47
C HIS A 153 8.66 -17.55 -13.59
#